data_AF-A0A3B7M3P9-F1
#
_entry.id   AF-A0A3B7M3P9-F1
#
_cell.length_a   1.000
_cell.length_b   1.000
_cell.length_c   1.000
_cell.angle_alpha   90.00
_cell.angle_beta   90.00
_cell.angle_gamma   90.00
#
_symmetry.space_group_name_H-M   'P 1'
#
loop_
_entity.id
_entity.type
_entity.pdbx_description
1 polymer ?
#
loop_
_entity_poly.entity_id
_entity_poly.type
_entity_poly.pdbx_seq_one_letter_code
_entity_poly.pdbx_strand_id
1 'polypeptide(L)'
;MNKTLMCIATSSLMSLPALSHADSPYFSLKDGDGFKRFSVSAGWLHAMPQGKANPVKANTAVAGGSYAVGDVNLDTVSNAIAKTPEGEKAKEKLNSVASIGKIVGLVKDNILTADMTGKAQIHSLESWDNPGTGMEAEDVDTLGIMMNYNFTDNLSLEIKAGIPPKVNIKGKGQISAPIVGIATPEGNVGGILGPIANPLINGVGDIPLDAQLPITDISQGGNAATATAWLPAAEIHYQFGKSGVNKFRPYVGVGVMYAYFDNVKLNSGIKSDLITAGHMIQNVLDGKAGAALEKKISSADPRVKVKAEDVFAPIATIGATYDINENWFAVGSVSYAKMNSDAKITVSDQNTGKELINATTKIDIDPVITYVGVGYRF
;
A
#
# COMPACT_ATOMS: atom_id res chain seq x y z
N MET A 1 -21.12 -2.55 7.86
CA MET A 1 -21.77 -3.76 8.41
C MET A 1 -21.41 -3.85 9.88
N ASN A 2 -22.41 -3.95 10.78
CA ASN A 2 -22.29 -3.63 12.21
C ASN A 2 -21.40 -4.61 13.00
N LYS A 3 -20.50 -4.05 13.81
CA LYS A 3 -19.50 -4.74 14.67
C LYS A 3 -20.10 -5.62 15.78
N THR A 4 -21.41 -5.56 16.00
CA THR A 4 -22.08 -6.26 17.11
C THR A 4 -22.44 -7.72 16.79
N LEU A 5 -22.43 -8.13 15.51
CA LEU A 5 -22.78 -9.52 15.15
C LEU A 5 -21.65 -10.53 15.46
N MET A 6 -20.39 -10.09 15.48
CA MET A 6 -19.23 -10.99 15.65
C MET A 6 -19.03 -11.48 17.08
N CYS A 7 -19.32 -10.65 18.10
CA CYS A 7 -19.20 -11.09 19.49
C CYS A 7 -20.27 -12.12 19.88
N ILE A 8 -21.44 -12.09 19.22
CA ILE A 8 -22.49 -13.08 19.47
C ILE A 8 -22.11 -14.43 18.86
N ALA A 9 -21.47 -14.44 17.67
CA ALA A 9 -21.00 -15.66 17.02
C ALA A 9 -19.88 -16.37 17.80
N THR A 10 -18.94 -15.64 18.41
CA THR A 10 -17.87 -16.25 19.22
C THR A 10 -18.36 -16.78 20.56
N SER A 11 -19.36 -16.14 21.18
CA SER A 11 -19.96 -16.65 22.43
C SER A 11 -20.90 -17.85 22.25
N SER A 12 -21.57 -17.98 21.09
CA SER A 12 -22.39 -19.15 20.79
C SER A 12 -21.57 -20.37 20.34
N LEU A 13 -20.40 -20.17 19.73
CA LEU A 13 -19.46 -21.23 19.35
C LEU A 13 -18.76 -21.92 20.53
N MET A 14 -18.62 -21.25 21.67
CA MET A 14 -17.99 -21.84 22.88
C MET A 14 -18.95 -22.62 23.79
N SER A 15 -20.27 -22.57 23.56
CA SER A 15 -21.27 -23.29 24.35
C SER A 15 -21.88 -24.51 23.63
N LEU A 16 -21.46 -24.79 22.40
CA LEU A 16 -21.97 -25.87 21.58
C LEU A 16 -21.59 -27.32 21.97
N PRO A 17 -20.62 -27.63 22.87
CA PRO A 17 -20.39 -29.05 23.21
C PRO A 17 -21.43 -29.64 24.18
N ALA A 18 -22.29 -28.84 24.82
CA ALA A 18 -23.11 -29.33 25.94
C ALA A 18 -24.60 -29.59 25.63
N LEU A 19 -25.14 -29.14 24.48
CA LEU A 19 -26.59 -29.19 24.23
C LEU A 19 -27.01 -29.60 22.80
N SER A 20 -26.11 -30.13 21.98
CA SER A 20 -26.45 -30.56 20.61
C SER A 20 -26.45 -32.07 20.45
N HIS A 21 -27.35 -32.75 21.17
CA HIS A 21 -27.92 -34.00 20.65
C HIS A 21 -28.93 -33.63 19.57
N ALA A 22 -28.44 -33.40 18.35
CA ALA A 22 -29.30 -33.22 17.18
C ALA A 22 -29.22 -34.48 16.32
N ASP A 23 -30.20 -35.37 16.49
CA ASP A 23 -30.49 -36.49 15.58
C ASP A 23 -31.01 -35.95 14.23
N SER A 24 -30.12 -35.33 13.45
CA SER A 24 -30.41 -34.90 12.08
C SER A 24 -29.82 -35.91 11.08
N PRO A 25 -30.65 -36.56 10.25
CA PRO A 25 -30.18 -37.57 9.28
C PRO A 25 -29.36 -36.97 8.13
N TYR A 26 -29.32 -35.65 7.96
CA TYR A 26 -28.57 -34.98 6.89
C TYR A 26 -27.09 -34.72 7.24
N PHE A 27 -26.67 -34.96 8.49
CA PHE A 27 -25.28 -34.85 8.97
C PHE A 27 -24.73 -36.17 9.58
N SER A 28 -25.31 -37.31 9.21
CA SER A 28 -24.83 -38.63 9.64
C SER A 28 -24.03 -39.32 8.53
N LEU A 29 -22.70 -39.33 8.67
CA LEU A 29 -21.82 -40.25 7.97
C LEU A 29 -21.08 -41.05 9.06
N LYS A 30 -21.57 -42.27 9.34
CA LYS A 30 -21.01 -43.15 10.39
C LYS A 30 -19.97 -44.07 9.76
N ASP A 31 -18.76 -44.10 10.31
CA ASP A 31 -17.86 -45.24 10.17
C ASP A 31 -17.35 -45.70 11.56
N GLY A 32 -17.99 -46.75 12.11
CA GLY A 32 -17.49 -47.54 13.25
C GLY A 32 -17.83 -47.08 14.68
N ASP A 33 -17.69 -48.01 15.63
CA ASP A 33 -17.70 -47.74 17.08
C ASP A 33 -16.43 -46.96 17.46
N GLY A 34 -16.59 -45.80 18.13
CA GLY A 34 -15.47 -44.97 18.58
C GLY A 34 -14.97 -43.91 17.60
N PHE A 35 -15.70 -43.62 16.52
CA PHE A 35 -15.38 -42.56 15.55
C PHE A 35 -15.33 -41.16 16.21
N LYS A 36 -14.17 -40.50 16.10
CA LYS A 36 -13.94 -39.16 16.67
C LYS A 36 -14.25 -38.08 15.64
N ARG A 37 -15.38 -37.42 15.82
CA ARG A 37 -15.94 -36.44 14.86
C ARG A 37 -15.15 -35.14 14.82
N PHE A 38 -14.52 -34.78 15.93
CA PHE A 38 -13.87 -33.50 16.05
C PHE A 38 -12.40 -33.68 16.40
N SER A 39 -11.57 -32.80 15.85
CA SER A 39 -10.23 -32.62 16.37
C SER A 39 -9.87 -31.15 16.43
N VAL A 40 -9.04 -30.82 17.40
CA VAL A 40 -8.42 -29.51 17.51
C VAL A 40 -6.92 -29.70 17.67
N SER A 41 -6.13 -28.90 16.96
CA SER A 41 -4.69 -28.81 17.20
C SER A 41 -4.28 -27.37 17.38
N ALA A 42 -3.23 -27.17 18.18
CA ALA A 42 -2.55 -25.89 18.33
C ALA A 42 -1.07 -26.09 18.08
N GLY A 43 -0.44 -25.10 17.44
CA GLY A 43 0.93 -25.25 16.98
C GLY A 43 1.53 -23.98 16.43
N TRP A 44 2.81 -24.08 16.10
CA TRP A 44 3.57 -23.02 15.46
C TRP A 44 3.18 -22.93 13.99
N LEU A 45 2.91 -21.71 13.51
CA LEU A 45 2.64 -21.39 12.13
C LEU A 45 3.68 -20.38 11.66
N HIS A 46 4.38 -20.71 10.58
CA HIS A 46 5.36 -19.85 9.94
C HIS A 46 4.89 -19.55 8.51
N ALA A 47 4.72 -18.27 8.17
CA ALA A 47 4.29 -17.84 6.85
C ALA A 47 5.41 -17.08 6.14
N MET A 48 5.74 -17.53 4.93
CA MET A 48 6.76 -16.95 4.06
C MET A 48 6.13 -16.42 2.78
N PRO A 49 5.91 -15.10 2.66
CA PRO A 49 5.50 -14.48 1.40
C PRO A 49 6.50 -14.78 0.26
N GLN A 50 6.01 -15.10 -0.94
CA GLN A 50 6.85 -15.41 -2.12
C GLN A 50 6.73 -14.37 -3.24
N GLY A 51 5.87 -13.36 -3.06
CA GLY A 51 5.64 -12.33 -4.06
C GLY A 51 6.79 -11.33 -4.19
N LYS A 52 6.73 -10.51 -5.24
CA LYS A 52 7.75 -9.53 -5.58
C LYS A 52 7.18 -8.11 -5.50
N ALA A 53 8.06 -7.14 -5.31
CA ALA A 53 7.72 -5.73 -5.41
C ALA A 53 7.11 -5.39 -6.78
N ASN A 54 5.91 -4.80 -6.78
CA ASN A 54 5.29 -4.19 -7.96
C ASN A 54 5.41 -2.66 -7.91
N PRO A 55 5.52 -2.00 -9.08
CA PRO A 55 5.60 -0.54 -9.15
C PRO A 55 4.44 0.16 -8.42
N VAL A 56 4.75 1.30 -7.80
CA VAL A 56 3.74 2.21 -7.27
C VAL A 56 3.24 3.11 -8.39
N LYS A 57 1.94 3.06 -8.65
CA LYS A 57 1.24 4.02 -9.49
C LYS A 57 0.79 5.19 -8.64
N ALA A 58 1.05 6.40 -9.08
CA ALA A 58 0.69 7.63 -8.38
C ALA A 58 -0.17 8.53 -9.27
N ASN A 59 -1.11 9.21 -8.64
CA ASN A 59 -2.06 10.13 -9.23
C ASN A 59 -2.24 11.32 -8.29
N THR A 60 -2.51 12.50 -8.83
CA THR A 60 -2.75 13.70 -8.02
C THR A 60 -4.01 14.44 -8.48
N ALA A 61 -4.43 15.41 -7.68
CA ALA A 61 -5.52 16.32 -8.03
C ALA A 61 -5.12 17.40 -9.06
N VAL A 62 -3.85 17.47 -9.46
CA VAL A 62 -3.37 18.38 -10.51
C VAL A 62 -3.71 17.75 -11.86
N ALA A 63 -4.72 18.31 -12.53
CA ALA A 63 -5.02 17.99 -13.92
C ALA A 63 -4.05 18.70 -14.88
N GLY A 64 -3.92 18.19 -16.10
CA GLY A 64 -3.20 18.83 -17.18
C GLY A 64 -3.83 20.20 -17.46
N GLY A 65 -3.04 21.26 -17.32
CA GLY A 65 -3.58 22.61 -17.32
C GLY A 65 -2.56 23.68 -16.99
N SER A 66 -3.00 24.94 -17.00
CA SER A 66 -2.18 26.11 -16.72
C SER A 66 -2.38 26.57 -15.27
N TYR A 67 -1.29 26.69 -14.53
CA TYR A 67 -1.26 27.10 -13.13
C TYR A 67 -0.36 28.32 -12.96
N ALA A 68 -0.75 29.25 -12.09
CA ALA A 68 0.13 30.36 -11.74
C ALA A 68 1.36 29.86 -10.97
N VAL A 69 2.52 30.45 -11.27
CA VAL A 69 3.80 30.07 -10.62
C VAL A 69 3.94 30.77 -9.28
N GLY A 70 3.65 32.06 -9.21
CA GLY A 70 3.90 32.89 -8.03
C GLY A 70 5.40 33.11 -7.80
N ASP A 71 5.78 33.45 -6.56
CA ASP A 71 7.20 33.66 -6.22
C ASP A 71 7.98 32.34 -6.27
N VAL A 72 9.17 32.36 -6.87
CA VAL A 72 10.03 31.17 -7.00
C VAL A 72 11.51 31.54 -7.11
N ASN A 73 12.38 30.73 -6.52
CA ASN A 73 13.81 30.87 -6.65
C ASN A 73 14.28 30.56 -8.08
N LEU A 74 15.18 31.41 -8.60
CA LEU A 74 15.75 31.26 -9.93
C LEU A 74 16.47 29.92 -10.12
N ASP A 75 17.14 29.41 -9.08
CA ASP A 75 17.85 28.13 -9.15
C ASP A 75 16.86 26.96 -9.24
N THR A 76 15.74 27.05 -8.52
CA THR A 76 14.65 26.07 -8.58
C THR A 76 14.09 25.98 -10.00
N VAL A 77 13.81 27.13 -10.63
CA VAL A 77 13.36 27.16 -12.03
C VAL A 77 14.44 26.60 -12.94
N SER A 78 15.68 27.08 -12.81
CA SER A 78 16.82 26.68 -13.66
C SER A 78 17.14 25.18 -13.61
N ASN A 79 16.91 24.53 -12.47
CA ASN A 79 17.08 23.08 -12.31
C ASN A 79 15.90 22.28 -12.87
N ALA A 80 14.73 22.90 -13.04
CA ALA A 80 13.55 22.27 -13.62
C ALA A 80 13.49 22.37 -15.15
N ILE A 81 14.31 23.24 -15.76
CA ILE A 81 14.38 23.42 -17.21
C ILE A 81 14.88 22.13 -17.87
N ALA A 82 14.23 21.74 -18.97
CA ALA A 82 14.61 20.59 -19.76
C ALA A 82 16.04 20.74 -20.30
N LYS A 83 16.83 19.66 -20.23
CA LYS A 83 18.22 19.62 -20.72
C LYS A 83 18.28 19.44 -22.24
N THR A 84 17.67 20.35 -22.97
CA THR A 84 17.62 20.40 -24.44
C THR A 84 18.22 21.70 -24.97
N PRO A 85 18.61 21.79 -26.25
CA PRO A 85 19.10 23.04 -26.83
C PRO A 85 18.11 24.22 -26.67
N GLU A 86 16.80 23.95 -26.70
CA GLU A 86 15.75 24.94 -26.47
C GLU A 86 15.71 25.36 -25.00
N GLY A 87 15.82 24.41 -24.08
CA GLY A 87 15.85 24.68 -22.64
C GLY A 87 17.08 25.49 -22.22
N GLU A 88 18.27 25.18 -22.74
CA GLU A 88 19.48 25.95 -22.44
C GLU A 88 19.37 27.39 -22.96
N LYS A 89 18.81 27.61 -24.16
CA LYS A 89 18.52 28.96 -24.67
C LYS A 89 17.52 29.69 -23.79
N ALA A 90 16.46 29.02 -23.33
CA ALA A 90 15.46 29.59 -22.44
C ALA A 90 16.09 29.96 -21.08
N LYS A 91 17.00 29.14 -20.57
CA LYS A 91 17.77 29.38 -19.34
C LYS A 91 18.69 30.59 -19.45
N GLU A 92 19.41 30.74 -20.56
CA GLU A 92 20.25 31.93 -20.82
C GLU A 92 19.41 33.20 -20.85
N LYS A 93 18.28 33.18 -21.56
CA LYS A 93 17.33 34.29 -21.60
C LYS A 93 16.78 34.62 -20.21
N LEU A 94 16.32 33.61 -19.47
CA LEU A 94 15.82 33.77 -18.10
C LEU A 94 16.87 34.43 -17.21
N ASN A 95 18.12 33.97 -17.25
CA ASN A 95 19.22 34.52 -16.44
C ASN A 95 19.55 35.98 -16.82
N SER A 96 19.53 36.31 -18.11
CA SER A 96 19.73 37.70 -18.55
C SER A 96 18.62 38.64 -18.06
N VAL A 97 17.36 38.22 -18.17
CA VAL A 97 16.21 38.99 -17.70
C VAL A 97 16.18 39.07 -16.17
N ALA A 98 16.51 37.99 -15.46
CA ALA A 98 16.61 37.99 -14.01
C ALA A 98 17.71 38.94 -13.51
N SER A 99 18.83 39.05 -14.24
CA SER A 99 19.90 39.99 -13.91
C SER A 99 19.45 41.45 -14.04
N ILE A 100 18.67 41.77 -15.07
CA ILE A 100 18.03 43.09 -15.21
C ILE A 100 16.99 43.29 -14.10
N GLY A 101 16.19 42.25 -13.80
CA GLY A 101 15.19 42.24 -12.75
C GLY A 101 15.76 42.56 -11.35
N LYS A 102 17.01 42.18 -11.06
CA LYS A 102 17.72 42.56 -9.82
C LYS A 102 17.90 44.08 -9.70
N ILE A 103 18.22 44.76 -10.81
CA ILE A 103 18.45 46.21 -10.85
C ILE A 103 17.14 46.96 -10.55
N VAL A 104 16.01 46.44 -11.03
CA VAL A 104 14.68 47.06 -10.89
C VAL A 104 13.84 46.50 -9.74
N GLY A 105 14.42 45.65 -8.89
CA GLY A 105 13.78 45.11 -7.68
C GLY A 105 12.71 44.02 -7.92
N LEU A 106 12.62 43.47 -9.13
CA LEU A 106 11.73 42.34 -9.49
C LEU A 106 12.33 40.98 -9.14
N VAL A 107 13.64 40.95 -8.90
CA VAL A 107 14.35 39.80 -8.35
C VAL A 107 15.00 40.23 -7.04
N LYS A 108 14.63 39.58 -5.94
CA LYS A 108 15.16 39.87 -4.59
C LYS A 108 15.72 38.59 -4.01
N ASP A 109 16.98 38.60 -3.57
CA ASP A 109 17.63 37.43 -2.96
C ASP A 109 17.50 36.13 -3.79
N ASN A 110 17.66 36.25 -5.12
CA ASN A 110 17.49 35.17 -6.10
C ASN A 110 16.04 34.65 -6.28
N ILE A 111 15.04 35.33 -5.70
CA ILE A 111 13.63 35.03 -5.87
C ILE A 111 13.06 35.88 -7.00
N LEU A 112 12.52 35.20 -8.01
CA LEU A 112 11.68 35.78 -9.06
C LEU A 112 10.29 36.05 -8.47
N THR A 113 9.79 37.28 -8.63
CA THR A 113 8.48 37.67 -8.10
C THR A 113 7.32 37.17 -8.98
N ALA A 114 6.13 37.04 -8.39
CA ALA A 114 4.91 36.68 -9.11
C ALA A 114 4.60 37.60 -10.31
N ASP A 115 5.07 38.84 -10.28
CA ASP A 115 4.91 39.82 -11.37
C ASP A 115 5.75 39.49 -12.62
N MET A 116 6.64 38.49 -12.55
CA MET A 116 7.47 38.07 -13.70
C MET A 116 7.42 36.58 -14.03
N THR A 117 6.90 35.72 -13.14
CA THR A 117 6.99 34.26 -13.30
C THR A 117 5.85 33.65 -14.13
N GLY A 118 4.74 34.39 -14.28
CA GLY A 118 3.62 34.00 -15.13
C GLY A 118 3.00 32.64 -14.75
N LYS A 119 2.86 31.77 -15.75
CA LYS A 119 2.13 30.50 -15.63
C LYS A 119 2.96 29.31 -16.08
N ALA A 120 2.67 28.15 -15.54
CA ALA A 120 3.21 26.87 -15.96
C ALA A 120 2.07 25.98 -16.47
N GLN A 121 2.16 25.57 -17.73
CA GLN A 121 1.35 24.50 -18.28
C GLN A 121 1.97 23.16 -17.89
N ILE A 122 1.28 22.39 -17.06
CA ILE A 122 1.72 21.07 -16.60
C ILE A 122 1.03 20.02 -17.45
N HIS A 123 1.81 19.10 -18.04
CA HIS A 123 1.33 17.95 -18.82
C HIS A 123 1.55 16.62 -18.09
N SER A 124 2.04 16.67 -16.85
CA SER A 124 2.31 15.52 -16.00
C SER A 124 1.47 15.56 -14.71
N LEU A 125 1.82 14.76 -13.70
CA LEU A 125 1.19 14.69 -12.37
C LEU A 125 -0.25 14.14 -12.29
N GLU A 126 -0.96 13.99 -13.41
CA GLU A 126 -2.28 13.32 -13.41
C GLU A 126 -2.18 11.84 -13.04
N SER A 127 -1.26 11.12 -13.67
CA SER A 127 -1.00 9.70 -13.46
C SER A 127 0.40 9.33 -13.95
N TRP A 128 1.16 8.59 -13.16
CA TRP A 128 2.42 8.00 -13.59
C TRP A 128 2.77 6.75 -12.80
N ASP A 129 3.64 5.92 -13.38
CA ASP A 129 4.21 4.75 -12.72
C ASP A 129 5.62 5.05 -12.21
N ASN A 130 5.99 4.41 -11.10
CA ASN A 130 7.32 4.50 -10.52
C ASN A 130 8.03 3.15 -10.66
N PRO A 131 8.66 2.86 -11.82
CA PRO A 131 9.34 1.58 -12.04
C PRO A 131 10.49 1.39 -11.04
N GLY A 132 10.74 0.15 -10.64
CA GLY A 132 11.76 -0.17 -9.63
C GLY A 132 11.37 0.17 -8.19
N THR A 133 10.12 0.61 -7.97
CA THR A 133 9.53 0.72 -6.63
C THR A 133 8.67 -0.48 -6.28
N GLY A 134 8.38 -0.66 -4.99
CA GLY A 134 7.32 -1.56 -4.54
C GLY A 134 7.49 -1.99 -3.08
N MET A 135 6.70 -2.97 -2.70
CA MET A 135 6.62 -3.45 -1.32
C MET A 135 6.63 -4.98 -1.26
N GLU A 136 7.30 -5.52 -0.24
CA GLU A 136 7.40 -6.97 0.03
C GLU A 136 7.12 -7.22 1.52
N ALA A 137 6.27 -8.20 1.82
CA ALA A 137 6.01 -8.60 3.20
C ALA A 137 7.15 -9.48 3.73
N GLU A 138 7.54 -9.30 4.99
CA GLU A 138 8.48 -10.19 5.66
C GLU A 138 7.79 -11.46 6.17
N ASP A 139 8.61 -12.47 6.41
CA ASP A 139 8.21 -13.71 7.06
C ASP A 139 7.66 -13.44 8.46
N VAL A 140 6.74 -14.29 8.89
CA VAL A 140 6.08 -14.11 10.18
C VAL A 140 5.73 -15.42 10.85
N ASP A 141 5.89 -15.43 12.16
CA ASP A 141 5.56 -16.55 13.02
C ASP A 141 4.37 -16.21 13.92
N THR A 142 3.49 -17.19 14.12
CA THR A 142 2.37 -17.07 15.04
C THR A 142 1.92 -18.42 15.60
N LEU A 143 1.00 -18.37 16.56
CA LEU A 143 0.28 -19.55 17.04
C LEU A 143 -0.95 -19.79 16.14
N GLY A 144 -0.99 -20.97 15.52
CA GLY A 144 -2.11 -21.46 14.74
C GLY A 144 -2.97 -22.45 15.52
N ILE A 145 -4.26 -22.49 15.16
CA ILE A 145 -5.26 -23.44 15.64
C ILE A 145 -5.94 -24.04 14.40
N MET A 146 -5.99 -25.37 14.33
CA MET A 146 -6.73 -26.09 13.29
C MET A 146 -7.87 -26.85 13.95
N MET A 147 -9.09 -26.63 13.45
CA MET A 147 -10.29 -27.33 13.90
C MET A 147 -10.81 -28.18 12.75
N ASN A 148 -10.95 -29.49 12.97
CA ASN A 148 -11.46 -30.41 11.97
C ASN A 148 -12.81 -30.98 12.39
N TYR A 149 -13.75 -31.00 11.43
CA TYR A 149 -14.97 -31.80 11.48
C TYR A 149 -14.82 -32.97 10.50
N ASN A 150 -14.69 -34.18 11.02
CA ASN A 150 -14.55 -35.39 10.21
C ASN A 150 -15.93 -35.88 9.79
N PHE A 151 -16.20 -35.86 8.49
CA PHE A 151 -17.38 -36.48 7.90
C PHE A 151 -17.23 -38.00 7.85
N THR A 152 -16.04 -38.49 7.48
CA THR A 152 -15.69 -39.91 7.45
C THR A 152 -14.29 -40.11 8.01
N ASP A 153 -13.78 -41.34 8.00
CA ASP A 153 -12.37 -41.62 8.33
C ASP A 153 -11.38 -40.87 7.42
N ASN A 154 -11.79 -40.49 6.21
CA ASN A 154 -10.92 -39.92 5.20
C ASN A 154 -11.30 -38.49 4.79
N LEU A 155 -12.53 -38.04 5.02
CA LEU A 155 -13.01 -36.73 4.56
C LEU A 155 -13.32 -35.81 5.75
N SER A 156 -12.76 -34.61 5.76
CA SER A 156 -13.02 -33.60 6.79
C SER A 156 -13.14 -32.18 6.23
N LEU A 157 -13.79 -31.32 7.01
CA LEU A 157 -13.73 -29.87 6.86
C LEU A 157 -12.76 -29.35 7.93
N GLU A 158 -11.70 -28.66 7.50
CA GLU A 158 -10.75 -27.99 8.37
C GLU A 158 -10.97 -26.47 8.36
N ILE A 159 -11.00 -25.87 9.54
CA ILE A 159 -10.92 -24.41 9.73
C ILE A 159 -9.57 -24.10 10.37
N LYS A 160 -8.79 -23.24 9.71
CA LYS A 160 -7.51 -22.71 10.19
C LYS A 160 -7.73 -21.28 10.69
N ALA A 161 -7.30 -21.02 11.91
CA ALA A 161 -7.25 -19.69 12.50
C ALA A 161 -5.95 -19.53 13.28
N GLY A 162 -5.62 -18.32 13.69
CA GLY A 162 -4.43 -18.08 14.50
C GLY A 162 -4.50 -16.73 15.19
N ILE A 163 -3.53 -16.49 16.06
CA ILE A 163 -3.32 -15.14 16.59
C ILE A 163 -2.84 -14.28 15.40
N PRO A 164 -3.51 -13.17 15.07
CA PRO A 164 -3.16 -12.37 13.92
C PRO A 164 -1.77 -11.74 14.15
N PRO A 165 -0.76 -12.09 13.36
CA PRO A 165 0.56 -11.56 13.61
C PRO A 165 0.69 -10.14 13.05
N LYS A 166 1.68 -9.42 13.58
CA LYS A 166 2.12 -8.16 13.00
C LYS A 166 3.16 -8.44 11.92
N VAL A 167 2.85 -8.06 10.69
CA VAL A 167 3.71 -8.23 9.52
C VAL A 167 4.42 -6.91 9.23
N ASN A 168 5.73 -7.00 9.02
CA ASN A 168 6.53 -5.89 8.52
C ASN A 168 6.53 -5.91 6.99
N ILE A 169 6.52 -4.73 6.39
CA ILE A 169 6.53 -4.56 4.94
C ILE A 169 7.78 -3.77 4.58
N LYS A 170 8.68 -4.39 3.80
CA LYS A 170 9.86 -3.76 3.22
C LYS A 170 9.46 -2.95 2.00
N GLY A 171 10.01 -1.76 1.89
CA GLY A 171 9.90 -0.94 0.70
C GLY A 171 11.16 -1.02 -0.14
N LYS A 172 11.00 -0.87 -1.46
CA LYS A 172 12.10 -0.74 -2.41
C LYS A 172 11.87 0.49 -3.29
N GLY A 173 12.96 1.17 -3.61
CA GLY A 173 13.00 2.24 -4.62
C GLY A 173 12.54 3.61 -4.15
N GLN A 174 12.80 4.60 -5.02
CA GLN A 174 12.46 6.00 -4.85
C GLN A 174 11.21 6.33 -5.68
N ILE A 175 10.21 6.93 -5.04
CA ILE A 175 9.08 7.55 -5.73
C ILE A 175 9.50 8.96 -6.13
N SER A 176 9.30 9.29 -7.41
CA SER A 176 9.59 10.63 -7.93
C SER A 176 8.43 11.13 -8.78
N ALA A 177 8.11 12.41 -8.67
CA ALA A 177 7.08 13.05 -9.47
C ALA A 177 7.70 13.62 -10.77
N PRO A 178 7.18 13.27 -11.96
CA PRO A 178 7.60 13.89 -13.20
C PRO A 178 6.97 15.28 -13.32
N ILE A 179 7.77 16.28 -13.66
CA ILE A 179 7.33 17.65 -13.93
C ILE A 179 7.70 17.94 -15.38
N VAL A 180 6.73 17.71 -16.26
CA VAL A 180 6.85 17.93 -17.69
C VAL A 180 5.84 18.98 -18.09
N GLY A 181 6.31 20.02 -18.78
CA GLY A 181 5.49 21.18 -19.03
C GLY A 181 6.19 22.30 -19.78
N ILE A 182 5.49 23.43 -19.85
CA ILE A 182 6.01 24.68 -20.39
C ILE A 182 5.71 25.79 -19.38
N ALA A 183 6.74 26.47 -18.89
CA ALA A 183 6.57 27.70 -18.14
C ALA A 183 6.68 28.90 -19.07
N THR A 184 5.72 29.82 -18.98
CA THR A 184 5.68 31.05 -19.76
C THR A 184 5.74 32.22 -18.77
N PRO A 185 6.92 32.85 -18.60
CA PRO A 185 7.05 34.10 -17.86
C PRO A 185 6.15 35.18 -18.46
N GLU A 186 5.36 35.82 -17.61
CA GLU A 186 4.46 36.91 -18.00
C GLU A 186 4.77 38.14 -17.14
N GLY A 187 5.07 39.26 -17.77
CA GLY A 187 5.33 40.52 -17.10
C GLY A 187 4.03 41.22 -16.72
N ASN A 188 3.78 41.33 -15.42
CA ASN A 188 2.65 42.06 -14.83
C ASN A 188 3.12 43.20 -13.92
N VAL A 189 4.24 43.83 -14.28
CA VAL A 189 4.82 44.94 -13.52
C VAL A 189 3.99 46.20 -13.74
N GLY A 190 3.51 46.78 -12.65
CA GLY A 190 2.74 48.03 -12.66
C GLY A 190 3.61 49.29 -12.67
N GLY A 191 2.97 50.45 -12.80
CA GLY A 191 3.61 51.76 -12.66
C GLY A 191 4.59 52.13 -13.79
N ILE A 192 5.53 53.03 -13.48
CA ILE A 192 6.47 53.59 -14.47
C ILE A 192 7.44 52.55 -15.06
N LEU A 193 7.62 51.41 -14.39
CA LEU A 193 8.53 50.35 -14.84
C LEU A 193 7.86 49.36 -15.79
N GLY A 194 6.53 49.24 -15.76
CA GLY A 194 5.77 48.27 -16.56
C GLY A 194 6.07 48.30 -18.07
N PRO A 195 6.05 49.48 -18.73
CA PRO A 195 6.33 49.58 -20.16
C PRO A 195 7.73 49.12 -20.59
N ILE A 196 8.69 49.09 -19.65
CA ILE A 196 10.08 48.69 -19.90
C ILE A 196 10.28 47.22 -19.49
N ALA A 197 9.77 46.83 -18.31
CA ALA A 197 9.98 45.51 -17.75
C ALA A 197 9.14 44.42 -18.44
N ASN A 198 7.86 44.69 -18.73
CA ASN A 198 6.94 43.67 -19.25
C ASN A 198 7.38 43.11 -20.62
N PRO A 199 7.84 43.91 -21.60
CA PRO A 199 8.35 43.38 -22.86
C PRO A 199 9.61 42.53 -22.68
N LEU A 200 10.49 42.86 -21.72
CA LEU A 200 11.69 42.08 -21.43
C LEU A 200 11.35 40.72 -20.83
N ILE A 201 10.41 40.69 -19.86
CA ILE A 201 9.93 39.45 -19.24
C ILE A 201 9.24 38.55 -20.27
N ASN A 202 8.31 39.12 -21.05
CA ASN A 202 7.61 38.39 -22.10
C ASN A 202 8.58 37.90 -23.21
N GLY A 203 9.71 38.58 -23.37
CA GLY A 203 10.77 38.21 -24.31
C GLY A 203 11.58 36.96 -23.93
N VAL A 204 11.46 36.47 -22.68
CA VAL A 204 12.04 35.17 -22.29
C VAL A 204 11.42 34.06 -23.14
N GLY A 205 10.09 34.13 -23.33
CA GLY A 205 9.31 33.13 -24.05
C GLY A 205 9.14 31.84 -23.26
N ASP A 206 8.69 30.81 -23.96
CA ASP A 206 8.38 29.51 -23.36
C ASP A 206 9.65 28.79 -22.88
N ILE A 207 9.56 28.27 -21.66
CA ILE A 207 10.61 27.51 -20.97
C ILE A 207 10.14 26.06 -20.86
N PRO A 208 10.72 25.11 -21.63
CA PRO A 208 10.38 23.71 -21.50
C PRO A 208 10.87 23.17 -20.15
N LEU A 209 10.01 22.41 -19.47
CA LEU A 209 10.29 21.77 -18.18
C LEU A 209 10.38 20.26 -18.37
N ASP A 210 11.42 19.66 -17.81
CA ASP A 210 11.58 18.21 -17.72
C ASP A 210 12.43 17.87 -16.48
N ALA A 211 11.74 17.65 -15.36
CA ALA A 211 12.38 17.40 -14.08
C ALA A 211 11.75 16.21 -13.36
N GLN A 212 12.58 15.50 -12.60
CA GLN A 212 12.15 14.40 -11.75
C GLN A 212 12.35 14.78 -10.29
N LEU A 213 11.25 15.00 -9.57
CA LEU A 213 11.31 15.48 -8.19
C LEU A 213 11.19 14.30 -7.22
N PRO A 214 12.24 13.99 -6.42
CA PRO A 214 12.16 12.91 -5.44
C PRO A 214 11.14 13.26 -4.36
N ILE A 215 10.16 12.37 -4.18
CA ILE A 215 9.08 12.51 -3.19
C ILE A 215 9.44 11.74 -1.93
N THR A 216 9.63 10.42 -2.03
CA THR A 216 9.95 9.57 -0.89
C THR A 216 10.76 8.36 -1.33
N ASP A 217 11.80 8.02 -0.57
CA ASP A 217 12.43 6.70 -0.67
C ASP A 217 11.61 5.72 0.17
N ILE A 218 11.08 4.65 -0.42
CA ILE A 218 10.26 3.67 0.30
C ILE A 218 11.14 2.73 1.13
N SER A 219 12.43 2.63 0.82
CA SER A 219 13.39 1.79 1.56
C SER A 219 13.91 2.44 2.85
N GLN A 220 13.56 3.71 3.09
CA GLN A 220 14.03 4.45 4.25
C GLN A 220 13.54 3.84 5.58
N GLY A 221 14.41 3.90 6.61
CA GLY A 221 14.02 3.54 7.98
C GLY A 221 13.69 2.07 8.21
N GLY A 222 14.19 1.17 7.36
CA GLY A 222 14.13 -0.28 7.53
C GLY A 222 12.84 -0.93 7.01
N ASN A 223 11.68 -0.51 7.51
CA ASN A 223 10.37 -0.99 7.07
C ASN A 223 9.53 0.18 6.55
N ALA A 224 8.88 -0.02 5.42
CA ALA A 224 7.99 0.97 4.81
C ALA A 224 6.66 1.07 5.57
N ALA A 225 6.14 -0.06 6.04
CA ALA A 225 4.92 -0.13 6.82
C ALA A 225 4.89 -1.36 7.72
N THR A 226 3.91 -1.39 8.61
CA THR A 226 3.52 -2.59 9.36
C THR A 226 2.01 -2.74 9.30
N ALA A 227 1.51 -3.97 9.31
CA ALA A 227 0.08 -4.28 9.33
C ALA A 227 -0.18 -5.51 10.21
N THR A 228 -1.38 -5.64 10.75
CA THR A 228 -1.82 -6.86 11.43
C THR A 228 -2.63 -7.69 10.43
N ALA A 229 -2.24 -8.94 10.22
CA ALA A 229 -2.82 -9.82 9.22
C ALA A 229 -3.76 -10.85 9.86
N TRP A 230 -4.99 -10.90 9.37
CA TRP A 230 -5.99 -11.90 9.73
C TRP A 230 -6.20 -12.83 8.54
N LEU A 231 -5.80 -14.09 8.68
CA LEU A 231 -5.77 -15.06 7.59
C LEU A 231 -6.56 -16.35 7.91
N PRO A 232 -7.86 -16.29 8.29
CA PRO A 232 -8.65 -17.50 8.44
C PRO A 232 -8.78 -18.25 7.10
N ALA A 233 -8.76 -19.58 7.16
CA ALA A 233 -8.97 -20.43 6.00
C ALA A 233 -9.92 -21.58 6.31
N ALA A 234 -10.64 -22.03 5.29
CA ALA A 234 -11.50 -23.20 5.34
C ALA A 234 -11.14 -24.13 4.18
N GLU A 235 -10.91 -25.41 4.47
CA GLU A 235 -10.45 -26.40 3.50
C GLU A 235 -11.20 -27.72 3.65
N ILE A 236 -11.42 -28.40 2.52
CA ILE A 236 -11.84 -29.79 2.49
C ILE A 236 -10.60 -30.65 2.40
N HIS A 237 -10.47 -31.62 3.30
CA HIS A 237 -9.30 -32.47 3.43
C HIS A 237 -9.63 -33.92 3.11
N TYR A 238 -8.72 -34.57 2.39
CA TYR A 238 -8.71 -36.01 2.22
C TYR A 238 -7.49 -36.61 2.95
N GLN A 239 -7.75 -37.34 4.02
CA GLN A 239 -6.79 -38.00 4.88
C GLN A 239 -6.62 -39.46 4.47
N PHE A 240 -5.41 -39.87 4.11
CA PHE A 240 -5.10 -41.25 3.73
C PHE A 240 -4.94 -42.18 4.95
N GLY A 241 -5.18 -43.47 4.74
CA GLY A 241 -5.12 -44.49 5.78
C GLY A 241 -6.35 -44.49 6.70
N LYS A 242 -6.39 -45.44 7.63
CA LYS A 242 -7.51 -45.65 8.55
C LYS A 242 -7.14 -45.32 9.99
N SER A 243 -8.03 -44.65 10.70
CA SER A 243 -7.84 -44.34 12.12
C SER A 243 -7.70 -45.63 12.95
N GLY A 244 -6.84 -45.61 13.97
CA GLY A 244 -6.56 -46.78 14.83
C GLY A 244 -5.71 -47.87 14.19
N VAL A 245 -5.54 -47.88 12.86
CA VAL A 245 -4.68 -48.83 12.14
C VAL A 245 -3.37 -48.16 11.73
N ASN A 246 -3.44 -47.01 11.06
CA ASN A 246 -2.27 -46.29 10.57
C ASN A 246 -1.91 -45.17 11.55
N LYS A 247 -0.74 -45.27 12.19
CA LYS A 247 -0.23 -44.18 13.05
C LYS A 247 0.17 -42.95 12.25
N PHE A 248 0.84 -43.12 11.11
CA PHE A 248 1.21 -42.04 10.22
C PHE A 248 0.20 -41.93 9.09
N ARG A 249 -0.43 -40.76 8.96
CA ARG A 249 -1.50 -40.53 8.00
C ARG A 249 -1.24 -39.23 7.23
N PRO A 250 -0.84 -39.30 5.95
CA PRO A 250 -0.73 -38.11 5.11
C PRO A 250 -2.12 -37.61 4.67
N TYR A 251 -2.25 -36.32 4.38
CA TYR A 251 -3.47 -35.71 3.87
C TYR A 251 -3.18 -34.63 2.83
N VAL A 252 -4.19 -34.35 2.01
CA VAL A 252 -4.22 -33.22 1.09
C VAL A 252 -5.47 -32.39 1.35
N GLY A 253 -5.37 -31.08 1.17
CA GLY A 253 -6.45 -30.13 1.41
C GLY A 253 -6.55 -29.10 0.31
N VAL A 254 -7.77 -28.66 0.01
CA VAL A 254 -8.03 -27.53 -0.88
C VAL A 254 -9.15 -26.67 -0.32
N GLY A 255 -9.07 -25.37 -0.52
CA GLY A 255 -10.09 -24.46 -0.03
C GLY A 255 -9.82 -23.00 -0.30
N VAL A 256 -10.31 -22.15 0.61
CA VAL A 256 -10.27 -20.69 0.48
C VAL A 256 -9.77 -20.08 1.78
N MET A 257 -8.86 -19.13 1.65
CA MET A 257 -8.39 -18.23 2.69
C MET A 257 -9.04 -16.86 2.49
N TYR A 258 -9.45 -16.21 3.58
CA TYR A 258 -9.86 -14.81 3.57
C TYR A 258 -8.78 -14.00 4.27
N ALA A 259 -8.21 -13.02 3.57
CA ALA A 259 -7.18 -12.14 4.10
C ALA A 259 -7.74 -10.75 4.35
N TYR A 260 -7.60 -10.31 5.60
CA TYR A 260 -8.00 -9.00 6.08
C TYR A 260 -6.83 -8.35 6.81
N PHE A 261 -6.58 -7.07 6.55
CA PHE A 261 -5.46 -6.33 7.12
C PHE A 261 -5.94 -5.09 7.87
N ASP A 262 -5.53 -4.96 9.12
CA ASP A 262 -5.83 -3.78 9.94
C ASP A 262 -4.57 -3.18 10.57
N ASN A 263 -4.77 -2.08 11.31
CA ASN A 263 -3.71 -1.38 12.03
C ASN A 263 -2.50 -1.03 11.16
N VAL A 264 -2.75 -0.70 9.89
CA VAL A 264 -1.70 -0.34 8.93
C VAL A 264 -1.03 0.96 9.37
N LYS A 265 0.27 0.88 9.68
CA LYS A 265 1.11 2.01 10.10
C LYS A 265 2.25 2.19 9.12
N LEU A 266 2.28 3.34 8.47
CA LEU A 266 3.36 3.75 7.58
C LEU A 266 4.58 4.19 8.41
N ASN A 267 5.78 4.03 7.84
CA ASN A 267 7.00 4.65 8.34
C ASN A 267 6.80 6.17 8.53
N SER A 268 7.31 6.71 9.63
CA SER A 268 7.16 8.13 9.97
C SER A 268 7.82 9.06 8.96
N GLY A 269 8.96 8.67 8.39
CA GLY A 269 9.67 9.45 7.37
C GLY A 269 8.86 9.50 6.07
N ILE A 270 8.44 8.34 5.57
CA ILE A 270 7.56 8.24 4.39
C ILE A 270 6.25 9.03 4.63
N LYS A 271 5.66 8.94 5.82
CA LYS A 271 4.46 9.72 6.16
C LYS A 271 4.71 11.23 6.09
N SER A 272 5.85 11.70 6.60
CA SER A 272 6.24 13.12 6.55
C SER A 272 6.47 13.59 5.12
N ASP A 273 7.13 12.78 4.30
CA ASP A 273 7.38 13.04 2.89
C ASP A 273 6.06 13.17 2.11
N LEU A 274 5.09 12.28 2.37
CA LEU A 274 3.76 12.34 1.75
C LEU A 274 2.93 13.54 2.22
N ILE A 275 3.07 13.98 3.48
CA ILE A 275 2.44 15.23 3.95
C ILE A 275 3.02 16.42 3.19
N THR A 276 4.35 16.46 3.04
CA THR A 276 5.06 17.49 2.27
C THR A 276 4.58 17.48 0.82
N ALA A 277 4.48 16.30 0.19
CA ALA A 277 3.92 16.16 -1.15
C ALA A 277 2.47 16.68 -1.25
N GLY A 278 1.65 16.43 -0.22
CA GLY A 278 0.30 17.02 -0.13
C GLY A 278 0.32 18.55 -0.17
N HIS A 279 1.23 19.19 0.58
CA HIS A 279 1.39 20.64 0.51
C HIS A 279 1.84 21.11 -0.88
N MET A 280 2.76 20.39 -1.52
CA MET A 280 3.22 20.71 -2.86
C MET A 280 2.07 20.68 -3.87
N ILE A 281 1.26 19.62 -3.86
CA ILE A 281 0.08 19.52 -4.73
C ILE A 281 -0.90 20.66 -4.46
N GLN A 282 -1.21 20.94 -3.20
CA GLN A 282 -2.11 22.05 -2.88
C GLN A 282 -1.54 23.41 -3.33
N ASN A 283 -0.23 23.66 -3.20
CA ASN A 283 0.38 24.89 -3.69
C ASN A 283 0.21 25.07 -5.20
N VAL A 284 0.29 24.00 -6.00
CA VAL A 284 -0.03 24.06 -7.43
C VAL A 284 -1.49 24.50 -7.63
N LEU A 285 -2.42 23.88 -6.90
CA LEU A 285 -3.85 24.20 -6.98
C LEU A 285 -4.19 25.61 -6.47
N ASP A 286 -3.39 26.15 -5.55
CA ASP A 286 -3.50 27.51 -5.02
C ASP A 286 -2.91 28.59 -5.97
N GLY A 287 -2.39 28.19 -7.14
CA GLY A 287 -1.70 29.10 -8.06
C GLY A 287 -0.33 29.56 -7.56
N LYS A 288 0.34 28.72 -6.76
CA LYS A 288 1.67 28.95 -6.18
C LYS A 288 2.62 27.81 -6.55
N ALA A 289 2.65 27.41 -7.82
CA ALA A 289 3.45 26.26 -8.27
C ALA A 289 4.96 26.40 -7.95
N GLY A 290 5.50 27.62 -7.88
CA GLY A 290 6.86 27.89 -7.41
C GLY A 290 7.09 27.45 -5.96
N ALA A 291 6.14 27.77 -5.08
CA ALA A 291 6.16 27.33 -3.68
C ALA A 291 6.04 25.81 -3.53
N ALA A 292 5.40 25.13 -4.49
CA ALA A 292 5.35 23.67 -4.55
C ALA A 292 6.73 23.06 -4.79
N LEU A 293 7.50 23.58 -5.75
CA LEU A 293 8.86 23.09 -6.03
C LEU A 293 9.81 23.30 -4.83
N GLU A 294 9.57 24.35 -4.06
CA GLU A 294 10.33 24.69 -2.85
C GLU A 294 9.82 23.99 -1.58
N LYS A 295 8.83 23.10 -1.70
CA LYS A 295 8.25 22.33 -0.58
C LYS A 295 7.70 23.21 0.56
N LYS A 296 7.21 24.41 0.23
CA LYS A 296 6.60 25.33 1.21
C LYS A 296 5.25 24.79 1.71
N ILE A 297 4.88 25.19 2.91
CA ILE A 297 3.55 24.89 3.48
C ILE A 297 2.47 25.60 2.65
N SER A 298 1.37 24.90 2.39
CA SER A 298 0.23 25.38 1.60
C SER A 298 -0.97 25.75 2.50
N SER A 299 -2.11 26.04 1.87
CA SER A 299 -3.39 26.25 2.57
C SER A 299 -4.05 24.97 3.13
N ALA A 300 -3.61 23.78 2.70
CA ALA A 300 -4.17 22.50 3.13
C ALA A 300 -3.61 22.05 4.49
N ASP A 301 -4.33 21.14 5.13
CA ASP A 301 -3.87 20.34 6.26
C ASP A 301 -3.79 18.86 5.86
N PRO A 302 -2.70 18.41 5.19
CA PRO A 302 -2.63 17.07 4.61
C PRO A 302 -2.63 15.97 5.66
N ARG A 303 -3.42 14.92 5.40
CA ARG A 303 -3.48 13.69 6.19
C ARG A 303 -3.29 12.48 5.30
N VAL A 304 -2.44 11.57 5.77
CA VAL A 304 -2.12 10.32 5.07
C VAL A 304 -2.97 9.19 5.65
N LYS A 305 -3.65 8.47 4.77
CA LYS A 305 -4.41 7.27 5.08
C LYS A 305 -3.93 6.12 4.21
N VAL A 306 -3.71 4.97 4.85
CA VAL A 306 -3.25 3.75 4.17
C VAL A 306 -4.28 2.65 4.40
N LYS A 307 -4.59 1.91 3.35
CA LYS A 307 -5.46 0.73 3.38
C LYS A 307 -4.86 -0.36 2.51
N ALA A 308 -5.07 -1.61 2.92
CA ALA A 308 -4.95 -2.76 2.05
C ALA A 308 -6.36 -3.31 1.80
N GLU A 309 -6.60 -3.85 0.62
CA GLU A 309 -7.87 -4.47 0.26
C GLU A 309 -7.95 -5.91 0.75
N ASP A 310 -9.13 -6.31 1.19
CA ASP A 310 -9.41 -7.67 1.62
C ASP A 310 -9.48 -8.60 0.40
N VAL A 311 -8.98 -9.82 0.53
CA VAL A 311 -8.94 -10.77 -0.60
C VAL A 311 -9.32 -12.19 -0.18
N PHE A 312 -10.06 -12.87 -1.06
CA PHE A 312 -10.23 -14.32 -1.00
C PHE A 312 -9.18 -14.99 -1.89
N ALA A 313 -8.40 -15.90 -1.31
CA ALA A 313 -7.31 -16.59 -1.97
C ALA A 313 -7.56 -18.11 -1.99
N PRO A 314 -7.45 -18.79 -3.14
CA PRO A 314 -7.44 -20.25 -3.15
C PRO A 314 -6.18 -20.76 -2.44
N ILE A 315 -6.35 -21.78 -1.61
CA ILE A 315 -5.28 -22.42 -0.83
C ILE A 315 -5.29 -23.94 -1.07
N ALA A 316 -4.09 -24.51 -1.16
CA ALA A 316 -3.87 -25.95 -1.19
C ALA A 316 -2.87 -26.34 -0.10
N THR A 317 -3.12 -27.48 0.54
CA THR A 317 -2.35 -27.99 1.67
C THR A 317 -1.92 -29.42 1.43
N ILE A 318 -0.71 -29.74 1.85
CA ILE A 318 -0.25 -31.11 2.05
C ILE A 318 0.26 -31.24 3.48
N GLY A 319 -0.05 -32.35 4.14
CA GLY A 319 0.37 -32.55 5.51
C GLY A 319 0.33 -34.00 5.93
N ALA A 320 0.67 -34.23 7.19
CA ALA A 320 0.54 -35.53 7.82
C ALA A 320 0.23 -35.40 9.31
N THR A 321 -0.50 -36.38 9.81
CA THR A 321 -0.72 -36.58 11.24
C THR A 321 0.02 -37.84 11.71
N TYR A 322 0.47 -37.83 12.95
CA TYR A 322 1.06 -38.97 13.64
C TYR A 322 0.32 -39.24 14.95
N ASP A 323 -0.37 -40.36 15.05
CA ASP A 323 -1.14 -40.75 16.22
C ASP A 323 -0.20 -41.23 17.33
N ILE A 324 -0.11 -40.43 18.40
CA ILE A 324 0.67 -40.73 19.60
C ILE A 324 -0.07 -41.81 20.41
N ASN A 325 -1.38 -41.61 20.57
CA ASN A 325 -2.34 -42.57 21.10
C ASN A 325 -3.71 -42.34 20.44
N GLU A 326 -4.76 -42.98 20.95
CA GLU A 326 -6.09 -42.89 20.35
C GLU A 326 -6.65 -41.46 20.28
N ASN A 327 -6.25 -40.55 21.17
CA ASN A 327 -6.75 -39.18 21.22
C ASN A 327 -5.72 -38.15 20.75
N TRP A 328 -4.47 -38.30 21.15
CA TRP A 328 -3.42 -37.32 20.90
C TRP A 328 -2.68 -37.62 19.59
N PHE A 329 -2.43 -36.57 18.80
CA PHE A 329 -1.67 -36.66 17.56
C PHE A 329 -0.74 -35.47 17.39
N ALA A 330 0.38 -35.70 16.72
CA ALA A 330 1.19 -34.63 16.14
C ALA A 330 0.72 -34.35 14.71
N VAL A 331 0.90 -33.12 14.24
CA VAL A 331 0.52 -32.70 12.90
C VAL A 331 1.57 -31.77 12.30
N GLY A 332 1.87 -31.97 11.03
CA GLY A 332 2.74 -31.11 10.25
C GLY A 332 2.13 -30.85 8.87
N SER A 333 2.24 -29.62 8.36
CA SER A 333 1.71 -29.28 7.04
C SER A 333 2.48 -28.17 6.35
N VAL A 334 2.36 -28.14 5.01
CA VAL A 334 2.80 -27.07 4.14
C VAL A 334 1.60 -26.67 3.27
N SER A 335 1.29 -25.39 3.24
CA SER A 335 0.20 -24.82 2.45
C SER A 335 0.74 -23.75 1.50
N TYR A 336 0.13 -23.61 0.32
CA TYR A 336 0.39 -22.52 -0.61
C TYR A 336 -0.93 -21.83 -0.94
N ALA A 337 -0.98 -20.51 -0.78
CA ALA A 337 -2.13 -19.70 -1.15
C ALA A 337 -1.75 -18.74 -2.27
N LYS A 338 -2.58 -18.67 -3.32
CA LYS A 338 -2.41 -17.67 -4.38
C LYS A 338 -3.13 -16.39 -3.96
N MET A 339 -2.39 -15.39 -3.51
CA MET A 339 -2.92 -14.21 -2.83
C MET A 339 -2.26 -12.92 -3.32
N ASN A 340 -3.10 -12.03 -3.84
CA ASN A 340 -2.74 -10.69 -4.29
C ASN A 340 -3.69 -9.68 -3.65
N SER A 341 -3.17 -8.60 -3.09
CA SER A 341 -3.97 -7.53 -2.48
C SER A 341 -3.51 -6.17 -3.00
N ASP A 342 -4.44 -5.23 -3.18
CA ASP A 342 -4.09 -3.86 -3.57
C ASP A 342 -3.90 -2.99 -2.31
N ALA A 343 -2.79 -2.28 -2.27
CA ALA A 343 -2.53 -1.26 -1.26
C ALA A 343 -2.82 0.12 -1.83
N LYS A 344 -3.64 0.88 -1.11
CA LYS A 344 -4.01 2.26 -1.44
C LYS A 344 -3.52 3.22 -0.36
N ILE A 345 -2.77 4.23 -0.80
CA ILE A 345 -2.36 5.37 0.01
C ILE A 345 -3.10 6.60 -0.53
N THR A 346 -3.77 7.31 0.36
CA THR A 346 -4.46 8.55 0.03
C THR A 346 -3.94 9.67 0.92
N VAL A 347 -3.56 10.78 0.30
CA VAL A 347 -3.28 12.05 0.99
C VAL A 347 -4.45 12.98 0.73
N SER A 348 -5.16 13.37 1.77
CA SER A 348 -6.32 14.25 1.70
C SER A 348 -6.12 15.50 2.53
N ASP A 349 -6.63 16.63 2.07
CA ASP A 349 -6.72 17.84 2.89
C ASP A 349 -7.83 17.68 3.95
N GLN A 350 -7.47 17.81 5.23
CA GLN A 350 -8.44 17.73 6.33
C GLN A 350 -9.45 18.89 6.32
N ASN A 351 -9.08 20.06 5.78
CA ASN A 351 -9.94 21.24 5.77
C ASN A 351 -11.12 21.07 4.80
N THR A 352 -10.86 20.50 3.62
CA THR A 352 -11.86 20.39 2.54
C THR A 352 -12.34 18.95 2.28
N GLY A 353 -11.61 17.94 2.75
CA GLY A 353 -11.84 16.53 2.42
C GLY A 353 -11.38 16.13 1.02
N LYS A 354 -10.77 17.04 0.25
CA LYS A 354 -10.30 16.77 -1.11
C LYS A 354 -9.10 15.81 -1.08
N GLU A 355 -9.14 14.77 -1.91
CA GLU A 355 -7.98 13.90 -2.14
C GLU A 355 -6.97 14.64 -3.03
N LEU A 356 -5.75 14.82 -2.53
CA LEU A 356 -4.65 15.49 -3.22
C LEU A 356 -3.76 14.49 -3.96
N ILE A 357 -3.50 13.34 -3.34
CA ILE A 357 -2.65 12.27 -3.89
C ILE A 357 -3.35 10.94 -3.65
N ASN A 358 -3.36 10.11 -4.68
CA ASN A 358 -3.70 8.69 -4.58
C ASN A 358 -2.53 7.88 -5.14
N ALA A 359 -2.05 6.93 -4.36
CA ALA A 359 -1.07 5.96 -4.82
C ALA A 359 -1.61 4.55 -4.61
N THR A 360 -1.45 3.70 -5.61
CA THR A 360 -1.89 2.30 -5.60
C THR A 360 -0.73 1.41 -5.99
N THR A 361 -0.59 0.28 -5.31
CA THR A 361 0.35 -0.77 -5.72
C THR A 361 -0.20 -2.13 -5.36
N LYS A 362 0.13 -3.11 -6.19
CA LYS A 362 -0.23 -4.50 -5.98
C LYS A 362 0.78 -5.16 -5.07
N ILE A 363 0.32 -5.74 -3.98
CA ILE A 363 1.14 -6.56 -3.08
C ILE A 363 0.87 -8.01 -3.44
N ASP A 364 1.84 -8.62 -4.14
CA ASP A 364 1.86 -10.06 -4.33
C ASP A 364 2.38 -10.68 -3.03
N ILE A 365 1.58 -11.53 -2.40
CA ILE A 365 1.95 -12.16 -1.13
C ILE A 365 2.26 -13.63 -1.38
N ASP A 366 1.37 -14.34 -2.09
CA ASP A 366 1.50 -15.74 -2.48
C ASP A 366 2.20 -16.64 -1.42
N PRO A 367 1.69 -16.68 -0.18
CA PRO A 367 2.47 -17.21 0.94
C PRO A 367 2.59 -18.73 0.90
N VAL A 368 3.78 -19.22 1.27
CA VAL A 368 4.00 -20.60 1.71
C VAL A 368 3.90 -20.62 3.24
N ILE A 369 3.00 -21.44 3.75
CA ILE A 369 2.70 -21.52 5.18
C ILE A 369 3.06 -22.89 5.69
N THR A 370 3.92 -22.98 6.70
CA THR A 370 4.22 -24.22 7.41
C THR A 370 3.56 -24.22 8.77
N TYR A 371 3.15 -25.40 9.22
CA TYR A 371 2.55 -25.58 10.53
C TYR A 371 3.06 -26.86 11.18
N VAL A 372 3.37 -26.79 12.48
CA VAL A 372 3.72 -27.95 13.31
C VAL A 372 3.03 -27.80 14.66
N GLY A 373 2.27 -28.82 15.06
CA GLY A 373 1.47 -28.76 16.27
C GLY A 373 1.12 -30.11 16.87
N VAL A 374 0.40 -30.05 17.98
CA VAL A 374 -0.16 -31.21 18.68
C VAL A 374 -1.66 -30.99 18.81
N GLY A 375 -2.42 -32.05 18.61
CA GLY A 375 -3.87 -32.01 18.69
C GLY A 375 -4.48 -33.16 19.46
N TYR A 376 -5.76 -32.99 19.75
CA TYR A 376 -6.61 -33.93 20.45
C TYR A 376 -7.85 -34.23 19.61
N ARG A 377 -8.22 -35.50 19.52
CA ARG A 377 -9.46 -35.98 18.88
C ARG A 377 -10.45 -36.42 19.96
N PHE A 378 -11.71 -36.08 19.76
CA PHE A 378 -12.82 -36.41 20.67
C PHE A 378 -14.05 -36.93 19.92
#